data_AF-A0A8T3LZM4-F1
#
_entry.id   AF-A0A8T3LZM4-F1
#
_cell.length_a   1.000
_cell.length_b   1.000
_cell.length_c   1.000
_cell.angle_alpha   90.00
_cell.angle_beta   90.00
_cell.angle_gamma   90.00
#
_symmetry.space_group_name_H-M   'P 1'
#
loop_
_entity.id
_entity.type
_entity.pdbx_description
1 polymer ?
#
loop_
_entity_poly.entity_id
_entity_poly.type
_entity_poly.pdbx_seq_one_letter_code
_entity_poly.pdbx_strand_id
1 'polypeptide(L)'
;MPPTFQRHESVDEFLAVAGAFLEAREAENNLLFGISSAVRSSPELFAEDAPSFATVADDAGRTVAATLRTPPHNQVLSWIDELDAVDAIV
;
A
#
# COMPACT_ATOMS: atom_id res chain seq x y z
N MET A 1 16.92 -12.21 6.20
CA MET A 1 17.22 -11.17 5.19
C MET A 1 16.42 -9.93 5.66
N PRO A 2 16.82 -8.72 5.27
CA PRO A 2 15.98 -7.56 5.56
C PRO A 2 14.68 -7.64 4.73
N PRO A 3 13.57 -7.11 5.24
CA PRO A 3 12.33 -7.02 4.49
C PRO A 3 12.53 -6.22 3.19
N THR A 4 11.83 -6.64 2.13
CA THR A 4 12.02 -6.12 0.76
C THR A 4 10.90 -5.14 0.41
N PHE A 5 11.28 -3.92 0.05
CA PHE A 5 10.37 -2.89 -0.47
C PHE A 5 10.12 -3.07 -1.97
N GLN A 6 8.86 -3.01 -2.38
CA GLN A 6 8.43 -3.12 -3.78
C GLN A 6 7.43 -2.03 -4.12
N ARG A 7 7.66 -1.33 -5.25
CA ARG A 7 6.69 -0.41 -5.86
C ARG A 7 5.81 -1.12 -6.87
N HIS A 8 4.59 -0.62 -7.04
CA HIS A 8 3.62 -1.11 -8.02
C HIS A 8 3.21 0.03 -8.96
N GLU A 9 3.01 -0.27 -10.24
CA GLU A 9 2.72 0.76 -11.25
C GLU A 9 1.25 1.17 -11.26
N SER A 10 0.38 0.32 -10.71
CA SER A 10 -1.06 0.56 -10.64
C SER A 10 -1.66 0.15 -9.31
N VAL A 11 -2.85 0.69 -9.03
CA VAL A 11 -3.67 0.29 -7.88
C VAL A 11 -4.08 -1.19 -7.97
N ASP A 12 -4.21 -1.74 -9.18
CA ASP A 12 -4.61 -3.12 -9.39
C ASP A 12 -3.48 -4.10 -9.06
N GLU A 13 -2.25 -3.80 -9.49
CA GLU A 13 -1.06 -4.55 -9.09
C GLU A 13 -0.82 -4.48 -7.59
N PHE A 14 -0.96 -3.29 -7.01
CA PHE A 14 -0.87 -3.09 -5.57
C PHE A 14 -1.87 -3.95 -4.81
N LEU A 15 -3.15 -3.92 -5.18
CA LEU A 15 -4.19 -4.72 -4.51
C LEU A 15 -4.04 -6.21 -4.76
N ALA A 16 -3.47 -6.64 -5.90
CA ALA A 16 -3.17 -8.05 -6.14
C ALA A 16 -2.14 -8.61 -5.16
N VAL A 17 -1.20 -7.77 -4.68
CA VAL A 17 -0.14 -8.16 -3.73
C VAL A 17 -0.52 -7.88 -2.28
N ALA A 18 -1.15 -6.73 -2.01
CA ALA A 18 -1.47 -6.26 -0.66
C ALA A 18 -2.85 -6.72 -0.16
N GLY A 19 -3.76 -7.12 -1.05
CA GLY A 19 -5.19 -7.29 -0.74
C GLY A 19 -5.46 -8.20 0.46
N ALA A 20 -4.98 -9.45 0.42
CA ALA A 20 -5.19 -10.41 1.50
C ALA A 20 -4.59 -9.94 2.84
N PHE A 21 -3.46 -9.23 2.79
CA PHE A 21 -2.84 -8.65 3.98
C PHE A 21 -3.68 -7.51 4.57
N LEU A 22 -4.18 -6.61 3.72
CA LEU A 22 -5.04 -5.50 4.14
C LEU A 22 -6.38 -5.99 4.71
N GLU A 23 -6.97 -7.02 4.09
CA GLU A 23 -8.25 -7.63 4.49
C GLU A 23 -8.19 -8.30 5.87
N ALA A 24 -7.02 -8.83 6.27
CA ALA A 24 -6.84 -9.47 7.57
C ALA A 24 -7.13 -8.51 8.75
N ARG A 25 -6.98 -7.20 8.52
CA ARG A 25 -7.31 -6.11 9.45
C ARG A 25 -8.03 -4.98 8.70
N GLU A 26 -9.15 -5.31 8.07
CA GLU A 26 -9.87 -4.38 7.19
C GLU A 26 -10.21 -3.06 7.90
N ALA A 27 -10.68 -3.10 9.14
CA ALA A 27 -11.08 -1.90 9.88
C ALA A 27 -9.92 -0.92 10.09
N GLU A 28 -8.72 -1.43 10.40
CA GLU A 28 -7.49 -0.64 10.52
C GLU A 28 -6.96 -0.16 9.17
N ASN A 29 -7.25 -0.88 8.09
CA ASN A 29 -6.77 -0.62 6.74
C ASN A 29 -7.82 0.06 5.83
N ASN A 30 -8.98 0.44 6.37
CA ASN A 30 -10.14 0.89 5.59
C ASN A 30 -9.84 2.13 4.72
N LEU A 31 -8.94 3.02 5.16
CA LEU A 31 -8.54 4.20 4.40
C LEU A 31 -7.77 3.82 3.12
N LEU A 32 -6.91 2.80 3.17
CA LEU A 32 -6.21 2.28 2.00
C LEU A 32 -7.20 1.71 0.98
N PHE A 33 -8.23 0.99 1.44
CA PHE A 33 -9.30 0.49 0.56
C PHE A 33 -10.11 1.62 -0.06
N GLY A 34 -10.50 2.63 0.73
CA GLY A 34 -11.23 3.79 0.25
C GLY A 34 -10.48 4.56 -0.83
N ILE A 35 -9.19 4.85 -0.61
CA ILE A 35 -8.36 5.56 -1.59
C ILE A 35 -8.14 4.70 -2.83
N SER A 36 -7.84 3.42 -2.67
CA SER A 36 -7.65 2.50 -3.80
C SER A 36 -8.91 2.39 -4.67
N SER A 37 -10.09 2.36 -4.03
CA SER A 37 -11.37 2.38 -4.73
C SER A 37 -11.56 3.65 -5.53
N ALA A 38 -11.25 4.82 -4.95
CA ALA A 38 -11.34 6.11 -5.64
C ALA A 38 -10.38 6.22 -6.83
N VAL A 39 -9.13 5.78 -6.67
CA VAL A 39 -8.15 5.73 -7.78
C VAL A 39 -8.64 4.84 -8.92
N ARG A 40 -9.22 3.67 -8.60
CA ARG A 40 -9.72 2.74 -9.61
C ARG A 40 -10.96 3.29 -10.33
N SER A 41 -11.88 3.91 -9.60
CA SER A 41 -13.17 4.36 -10.16
C SER A 41 -13.10 5.72 -10.85
N SER A 42 -12.17 6.57 -10.44
CA SER A 42 -12.06 7.97 -10.85
C SER A 42 -10.60 8.38 -11.03
N PRO A 43 -9.83 7.70 -11.91
CA PRO A 43 -8.40 7.97 -12.10
C PRO A 43 -8.12 9.40 -12.57
N GLU A 44 -9.07 10.06 -13.24
CA GLU A 44 -8.98 11.44 -13.69
C GLU A 44 -8.79 12.44 -12.54
N LEU A 45 -9.23 12.11 -11.33
CA LEU A 45 -9.03 12.95 -10.13
C LEU A 45 -7.57 12.99 -9.67
N PHE A 46 -6.74 12.08 -10.17
CA PHE A 46 -5.32 11.93 -9.81
C PHE A 46 -4.39 12.15 -11.00
N ALA A 47 -4.90 12.75 -12.09
CA ALA A 47 -4.14 12.94 -13.32
C ALA A 47 -3.05 14.04 -13.21
N GLU A 48 -3.25 15.03 -12.33
CA GLU A 48 -2.28 16.11 -12.10
C GLU A 48 -1.05 15.60 -11.36
N ASP A 49 -1.26 14.79 -10.32
CA ASP A 49 -0.21 14.17 -9.52
C ASP A 49 -0.46 12.68 -9.36
N ALA A 50 0.41 11.87 -9.97
CA ALA A 50 0.27 10.41 -9.98
C ALA A 50 0.34 9.83 -8.55
N PRO A 51 -0.60 8.94 -8.16
CA PRO A 51 -0.51 8.19 -6.93
C PRO A 51 0.71 7.26 -6.93
N SER A 52 1.24 6.95 -5.74
CA SER A 52 2.29 5.95 -5.57
C SER A 52 1.82 4.82 -4.67
N PHE A 53 2.19 3.58 -5.01
CA PHE A 53 1.82 2.38 -4.28
C PHE A 53 3.07 1.54 -3.97
N ALA A 54 3.14 0.98 -2.77
CA ALA A 54 4.22 0.07 -2.41
C ALA A 54 3.80 -0.93 -1.33
N THR A 55 4.52 -2.05 -1.29
CA THR A 55 4.42 -3.09 -0.26
C THR A 55 5.80 -3.42 0.28
N VAL A 56 5.83 -3.98 1.49
CA VAL A 56 7.02 -4.60 2.06
C VAL A 56 6.73 -6.07 2.30
N ALA A 57 7.66 -6.93 1.89
CA ALA A 57 7.59 -8.37 2.08
C ALA A 57 8.69 -8.88 3.02
N ASP A 58 8.38 -9.88 3.83
CA ASP A 58 9.38 -10.62 4.61
C ASP A 58 10.24 -11.54 3.72
N ASP A 59 11.18 -12.26 4.35
CA ASP A 59 12.05 -13.24 3.67
C ASP A 59 11.30 -14.37 2.97
N ALA A 60 10.09 -14.68 3.43
CA ALA A 60 9.24 -15.72 2.86
C ALA A 60 8.36 -15.18 1.73
N GLY A 61 8.49 -13.89 1.37
CA GLY A 61 7.69 -13.23 0.35
C GLY A 61 6.27 -12.88 0.82
N ARG A 62 5.99 -12.92 2.13
CA ARG A 62 4.68 -12.52 2.67
C ARG A 62 4.66 -11.01 2.86
N THR A 63 3.59 -10.37 2.41
CA THR A 63 3.35 -8.95 2.67
C THR A 63 3.21 -8.70 4.18
N VAL A 64 4.02 -7.80 4.73
CA VAL A 64 4.04 -7.41 6.15
C VAL A 64 3.70 -5.93 6.37
N ALA A 65 3.70 -5.14 5.30
CA ALA A 65 3.22 -3.76 5.30
C ALA A 65 2.84 -3.33 3.87
N ALA A 66 1.97 -2.33 3.78
CA ALA A 66 1.50 -1.73 2.54
C ALA A 66 1.33 -0.22 2.72
N THR A 67 1.53 0.53 1.64
CA THR A 67 1.50 1.98 1.69
C THR A 67 1.07 2.58 0.36
N LEU A 68 0.31 3.67 0.43
CA LEU A 68 0.00 4.49 -0.75
C LEU A 68 0.00 5.96 -0.42
N ARG A 69 0.20 6.78 -1.46
CA ARG A 69 0.11 8.23 -1.37
C ARG A 69 -0.59 8.79 -2.60
N THR A 70 -1.50 9.72 -2.35
CA THR A 70 -2.16 10.54 -3.37
C THR A 70 -1.78 12.01 -3.08
N PRO A 71 -0.81 12.60 -3.81
CA PRO A 71 -0.45 13.99 -3.57
C PRO A 71 -1.67 14.92 -3.73
N PRO A 72 -1.74 16.03 -2.96
CA PRO A 72 -0.74 16.53 -2.01
C PRO A 72 -0.79 15.85 -0.63
N HIS A 73 -1.63 14.83 -0.43
CA HIS A 73 -1.82 14.21 0.88
C HIS A 73 -0.58 13.42 1.34
N ASN A 74 -0.52 13.21 2.66
CA ASN A 74 0.56 12.45 3.32
C ASN A 74 0.49 10.96 2.94
N GLN A 75 1.60 10.26 3.18
CA GLN A 75 1.68 8.81 3.05
C GLN A 75 0.69 8.15 4.01
N VAL A 76 -0.09 7.18 3.51
CA VAL A 76 -0.96 6.33 4.33
C VAL A 76 -0.28 4.98 4.49
N LEU A 77 -0.06 4.58 5.74
CA LEU A 77 0.51 3.29 6.11
C LEU A 77 -0.61 2.34 6.53
N SER A 78 -0.48 1.08 6.18
CA SER A 78 -1.30 0.00 6.75
C SER A 78 -0.92 -0.25 8.21
N TRP A 79 -1.63 -1.20 8.83
CA TRP A 79 -1.02 -1.96 9.92
C TRP A 79 0.34 -2.54 9.50
N ILE A 80 1.31 -2.65 10.40
CA ILE A 80 2.63 -3.22 10.14
C ILE A 80 2.82 -4.42 11.07
N ASP A 81 3.02 -5.62 10.50
CA ASP A 81 3.14 -6.86 11.27
C ASP A 81 4.51 -7.05 11.92
N GLU A 82 5.56 -6.50 11.32
CA GLU A 82 6.95 -6.69 11.74
C GLU A 82 7.65 -5.34 11.92
N LEU A 83 8.30 -5.15 13.07
CA LEU A 83 8.95 -3.86 13.38
C LEU A 83 10.04 -3.50 12.36
N ASP A 84 10.78 -4.49 11.86
CA ASP A 84 11.83 -4.30 10.86
C ASP A 84 11.28 -3.78 9.51
N ALA A 85 9.98 -3.95 9.24
CA ALA A 85 9.34 -3.41 8.04
C ALA A 85 9.08 -1.90 8.13
N VAL A 86 9.13 -1.30 9.33
CA VAL A 86 8.97 0.14 9.51
C VAL A 86 10.08 0.89 8.78
N ASP A 87 11.34 0.48 8.96
CA ASP A 87 12.49 1.12 8.32
C ASP A 87 12.52 0.91 6.80
N ALA A 88 11.86 -0.14 6.30
CA ALA A 88 11.77 -0.43 4.87
C ALA A 88 10.68 0.37 4.15
N ILE A 89 9.67 0.87 4.87
CA ILE A 89 8.49 1.53 4.28
C ILE A 89 8.50 3.07 4.40
N VAL A 90 9.46 3.64 5.14
CA VAL A 90 9.61 5.10 5.38
C VAL A 90 10.77 5.74 4.62
#